data_AF-A0A1B6H8S9-F1
#
_entry.id   AF-A0A1B6H8S9-F1
#
_cell.length_a   1.000
_cell.length_b   1.000
_cell.length_c   1.000
_cell.angle_alpha   90.00
_cell.angle_beta   90.00
_cell.angle_gamma   90.00
#
_symmetry.space_group_name_H-M   'P 1'
#
loop_
_entity.id
_entity.type
_entity.pdbx_description
1 polymer ?
#
loop_
_entity_poly.entity_id
_entity_poly.type
_entity_poly.pdbx_seq_one_letter_code
_entity_poly.pdbx_strand_id
1 'polypeptide(L)'
;VTSLITRFEEQLPCRTGPQTTHSRVNEEQIKTCLIQISRYRFSLVISGLTKILQRVNEMFLTLTNGPRPHGQDFERGCYESLLIVLDTLESCLSNQPKDITRFDEAMNVKLLLREICQFLDVPHDNPNVLQLKNLASKVLFALSLNFFNAVFSRISARLQELSACNEENPDYSDIELIQHINVDVFRLTKLLSEAIKKLLLLKKSAHVVLMASLEKAIWNWMDTYPQEFADVQKNPNEELAKCCDSLFDILDSFAESNKKGRPTVWPLQIMLLILSPKVLEEIVNADSGAPCSPRHSKKKQFIDSVKRAVGPHSTSKQQTEAAAVTCVKLCKASTYINIQDSSNVAFVLVQSVINDLKALLFNPSKPFSRGQNYIFHDMDLMIDCFVSCFRVKPHNNE
;
A
#
# COMPACT_ATOMS: atom_id res chain seq x y z
N VAL A 1 6.40 -29.20 20.39
CA VAL A 1 6.02 -27.85 19.89
C VAL A 1 5.83 -26.88 21.03
N THR A 2 4.92 -27.14 21.99
CA THR A 2 4.72 -26.27 23.16
C THR A 2 6.01 -25.97 23.93
N SER A 3 6.82 -26.99 24.23
CA SER A 3 8.13 -26.80 24.89
C SER A 3 9.09 -25.91 24.10
N LEU A 4 9.07 -25.99 22.77
CA LEU A 4 9.90 -25.14 21.91
C LEU A 4 9.41 -23.69 21.91
N ILE A 5 8.10 -23.48 21.92
CA ILE A 5 7.48 -22.14 22.03
C ILE A 5 7.82 -21.51 23.39
N THR A 6 7.73 -22.28 24.47
CA THR A 6 8.14 -21.83 25.81
C THR A 6 9.63 -21.46 25.83
N ARG A 7 10.50 -22.32 25.30
CA ARG A 7 11.93 -22.03 25.20
C ARG A 7 12.21 -20.79 24.35
N PHE A 8 11.45 -20.57 23.28
CA PHE A 8 11.56 -19.35 22.47
C PHE A 8 11.22 -18.10 23.30
N GLU A 9 10.10 -18.11 24.02
CA GLU A 9 9.70 -16.98 24.89
C GLU A 9 10.74 -16.71 26.00
N GLU A 10 11.27 -17.77 26.63
CA GLU A 10 12.28 -17.65 27.68
C GLU A 10 13.63 -17.08 27.20
N GLN A 11 13.92 -17.14 25.89
CA GLN A 11 15.15 -16.60 25.30
C GLN A 11 14.99 -15.17 24.78
N LEU A 12 13.79 -14.60 24.86
CA LEU A 12 13.55 -13.23 24.40
C LEU A 12 14.30 -12.21 25.29
N PRO A 13 14.83 -11.11 24.71
CA PRO A 13 15.54 -10.06 25.46
C PRO A 13 14.78 -9.51 26.67
N CYS A 14 13.45 -9.47 26.62
CA CYS A 14 12.62 -9.02 27.73
C CYS A 14 12.62 -9.98 28.94
N ARG A 15 13.09 -11.21 28.77
CA ARG A 15 13.26 -12.22 29.83
C ARG A 15 14.72 -12.38 30.24
N THR A 16 15.63 -12.38 29.28
CA THR A 16 17.05 -12.68 29.52
C THR A 16 17.91 -11.43 29.77
N GLY A 17 17.42 -10.24 29.41
CA GLY A 17 18.22 -9.02 29.38
C GLY A 17 19.11 -8.95 28.12
N PRO A 18 20.18 -8.12 28.15
CA PRO A 18 21.04 -7.85 26.99
C PRO A 18 21.59 -9.12 26.35
N GLN A 19 21.49 -9.20 25.02
CA GLN A 19 21.89 -10.38 24.29
C GLN A 19 23.43 -10.52 24.21
N THR A 20 23.91 -11.73 24.49
CA THR A 20 25.29 -12.16 24.22
C THR A 20 25.37 -12.84 22.85
N THR A 21 26.58 -13.00 22.30
CA THR A 21 26.76 -13.77 21.05
C THR A 21 26.16 -15.17 21.13
N HIS A 22 26.30 -15.84 22.27
CA HIS A 22 25.76 -17.19 22.47
C HIS A 22 24.23 -17.20 22.52
N SER A 23 23.60 -16.22 23.19
CA SER A 23 22.13 -16.15 23.25
C SER A 23 21.53 -15.87 21.86
N ARG A 24 22.18 -15.03 21.04
CA ARG A 24 21.74 -14.75 19.66
C ARG A 24 21.77 -16.00 18.77
N VAL A 25 22.82 -16.80 18.87
CA VAL A 25 22.92 -18.07 18.11
C VAL A 25 21.83 -19.06 18.55
N ASN A 26 21.59 -19.18 19.86
CA ASN A 26 20.55 -20.06 20.39
C ASN A 26 19.13 -19.61 19.96
N GLU A 27 18.86 -18.30 19.99
CA GLU A 27 17.60 -17.72 19.49
C GLU A 27 17.37 -18.06 18.01
N GLU A 28 18.36 -17.80 17.15
CA GLU A 28 18.24 -18.07 15.72
C GLU A 28 18.04 -19.57 15.42
N GLN A 29 18.67 -20.45 16.20
CA GLN A 29 18.43 -21.89 16.10
C GLN A 29 16.98 -22.25 16.49
N ILE A 30 16.46 -21.70 17.59
CA ILE A 30 15.08 -21.96 18.04
C ILE A 30 14.07 -21.41 17.03
N LYS A 31 14.29 -20.19 16.52
CA LYS A 31 13.49 -19.55 15.47
C LYS A 31 13.46 -20.42 14.21
N THR A 32 14.62 -20.88 13.75
CA THR A 32 14.72 -21.80 12.59
C THR A 32 13.92 -23.08 12.82
N CYS A 33 13.98 -23.66 14.03
CA CYS A 33 13.20 -24.85 14.38
C CYS A 33 11.70 -24.58 14.37
N LEU A 34 11.25 -23.42 14.90
CA LEU A 34 9.85 -23.02 14.86
C LEU A 34 9.35 -22.85 13.42
N ILE A 35 10.14 -22.23 12.55
CA ILE A 35 9.80 -22.05 11.14
C ILE A 35 9.62 -23.42 10.47
N GLN A 36 10.53 -24.37 10.67
CA GLN A 36 10.41 -25.71 10.09
C GLN A 36 9.18 -26.47 10.62
N ILE A 37 8.92 -26.39 11.93
CA ILE A 37 7.77 -27.05 12.55
C ILE A 37 6.44 -26.40 12.11
N SER A 38 6.43 -25.10 11.84
CA SER A 38 5.23 -24.37 11.41
C SER A 38 4.66 -24.91 10.09
N ARG A 39 5.48 -25.56 9.25
CA ARG A 39 5.03 -26.23 8.01
C ARG A 39 4.11 -27.43 8.26
N TYR A 40 4.20 -28.05 9.44
CA TYR A 40 3.43 -29.24 9.80
C TYR A 40 2.43 -29.00 10.93
N ARG A 41 2.70 -28.01 11.79
CA ARG A 41 1.93 -27.68 12.99
C ARG A 41 1.61 -26.18 13.04
N PHE A 42 1.21 -25.62 11.90
CA PHE A 42 0.96 -24.19 11.71
C PHE A 42 0.10 -23.57 12.80
N SER A 43 -1.12 -24.09 12.97
CA SER A 43 -2.09 -23.60 13.97
C SER A 43 -1.50 -23.46 15.38
N LEU A 44 -0.73 -24.46 15.84
CA LEU A 44 -0.12 -24.46 17.17
C LEU A 44 1.03 -23.45 17.29
N VAL A 45 1.87 -23.35 16.26
CA VAL A 45 3.00 -22.40 16.24
C VAL A 45 2.49 -20.96 16.18
N ILE A 46 1.56 -20.65 15.27
CA ILE A 46 0.97 -19.31 15.16
C ILE A 46 0.21 -18.94 16.44
N SER A 47 -0.63 -19.83 16.98
CA SER A 47 -1.33 -19.54 18.24
C SER A 47 -0.36 -19.22 19.38
N GLY A 48 0.74 -19.96 19.49
CA GLY A 48 1.76 -19.71 20.51
C GLY A 48 2.50 -18.39 20.31
N LEU A 49 2.94 -18.11 19.07
CA LEU A 49 3.63 -16.86 18.74
C LEU A 49 2.71 -15.64 18.90
N THR A 50 1.43 -15.72 18.52
CA THR A 50 0.44 -14.65 18.73
C THR A 50 0.26 -14.37 20.23
N LYS A 51 0.20 -15.39 21.07
CA LYS A 51 0.11 -15.23 22.53
C LYS A 51 1.36 -14.59 23.13
N ILE A 52 2.54 -14.92 22.60
CA ILE A 52 3.80 -14.28 23.00
C ILE A 52 3.79 -12.80 22.57
N LEU A 53 3.43 -12.52 21.31
CA LEU A 53 3.32 -11.16 20.78
C LEU A 53 2.41 -10.30 21.67
N GLN A 54 1.23 -10.81 22.00
CA GLN A 54 0.27 -10.14 22.88
C GLN A 54 0.89 -9.80 24.24
N ARG A 55 1.51 -10.78 24.93
CA ARG A 55 2.13 -10.57 26.24
C ARG A 55 3.27 -9.55 26.21
N VAL A 56 4.14 -9.64 25.21
CA VAL A 56 5.29 -8.74 25.08
C VAL A 56 4.80 -7.32 24.73
N ASN A 57 3.77 -7.19 23.90
CA ASN A 57 3.19 -5.89 23.55
C ASN A 57 2.51 -5.22 24.75
N GLU A 58 1.71 -5.97 25.51
CA GLU A 58 1.09 -5.48 26.75
C GLU A 58 2.15 -4.97 27.74
N MET A 59 3.26 -5.70 27.88
CA MET A 59 4.39 -5.27 28.71
C MET A 59 5.07 -4.01 28.17
N PHE A 60 5.32 -3.95 26.86
CA PHE A 60 5.90 -2.78 26.20
C PHE A 60 5.02 -1.52 26.40
N LEU A 61 3.72 -1.62 26.13
CA LEU A 61 2.77 -0.51 26.27
C LEU A 61 2.63 -0.05 27.73
N THR A 62 2.70 -0.98 28.70
CA THR A 62 2.67 -0.64 30.12
C THR A 62 3.90 0.20 30.53
N LEU A 63 5.07 -0.11 29.96
CA LEU A 63 6.32 0.62 30.22
C LEU A 63 6.34 1.99 29.55
N THR A 64 5.80 2.10 28.33
CA THR A 64 5.79 3.36 27.59
C THR A 64 4.77 4.36 28.12
N ASN A 65 3.62 3.87 28.62
CA ASN A 65 2.50 4.72 29.06
C ASN A 65 2.42 4.90 30.59
N GLY A 66 3.17 4.12 31.38
CA GLY A 66 3.18 4.18 32.83
C GLY A 66 4.22 5.14 33.43
N PRO A 67 4.13 5.46 34.74
CA PRO A 67 5.12 6.28 35.44
C PRO A 67 6.45 5.52 35.58
N ARG A 68 7.41 5.76 34.67
CA ARG A 68 8.74 5.10 34.55
C ARG A 68 9.36 4.60 35.88
N PRO A 69 9.08 3.36 36.33
CA PRO A 69 9.70 2.82 37.54
C PRO A 69 10.89 1.91 37.21
N HIS A 70 11.05 1.53 35.93
CA HIS A 70 12.02 0.57 35.43
C HIS A 70 12.87 1.20 34.32
N GLY A 71 14.17 0.88 34.33
CA GLY A 71 15.18 1.50 33.47
C GLY A 71 14.97 1.25 31.98
N GLN A 72 15.52 2.16 31.16
CA GLN A 72 15.48 2.14 29.68
C GLN A 72 15.89 0.80 29.06
N ASP A 73 16.67 -0.02 29.77
CA ASP A 73 17.12 -1.34 29.31
C ASP A 73 15.98 -2.36 29.19
N PHE A 74 14.96 -2.30 30.05
CA PHE A 74 13.84 -3.24 30.02
C PHE A 74 12.85 -2.91 28.89
N GLU A 75 12.62 -1.62 28.63
CA GLU A 75 11.87 -1.14 27.46
C GLU A 75 12.54 -1.58 26.16
N ARG A 76 13.86 -1.41 26.05
CA ARG A 76 14.65 -1.90 24.92
C ARG A 76 14.53 -3.41 24.75
N GLY A 77 14.58 -4.18 25.83
CA GLY A 77 14.38 -5.63 25.78
C GLY A 77 13.00 -6.02 25.23
N CYS A 78 11.93 -5.33 25.63
CA CYS A 78 10.58 -5.56 25.09
C CYS A 78 10.52 -5.23 23.60
N TYR A 79 11.07 -4.09 23.20
CA TYR A 79 11.15 -3.67 21.81
C TYR A 79 11.87 -4.69 20.93
N GLU A 80 13.08 -5.13 21.31
CA GLU A 80 13.84 -6.15 20.57
C GLU A 80 13.07 -7.47 20.51
N SER A 81 12.40 -7.85 21.59
CA SER A 81 11.57 -9.06 21.63
C SER A 81 10.39 -8.99 20.66
N LEU A 82 9.74 -7.82 20.52
CA LEU A 82 8.68 -7.62 19.54
C LEU A 82 9.20 -7.78 18.11
N LEU A 83 10.39 -7.23 17.80
CA LEU A 83 11.02 -7.42 16.49
C LEU A 83 11.24 -8.91 16.18
N ILE A 84 11.81 -9.66 17.13
CA ILE A 84 12.10 -11.09 16.97
C ILE A 84 10.81 -11.90 16.75
N VAL A 85 9.75 -11.60 17.53
CA VAL A 85 8.48 -12.32 17.43
C VAL A 85 7.78 -12.02 16.10
N LEU A 86 7.72 -10.75 15.68
CA LEU A 86 7.12 -10.37 14.39
C LEU A 86 7.88 -10.95 13.20
N ASP A 87 9.22 -10.92 13.24
CA ASP A 87 10.07 -11.52 12.20
C ASP A 87 9.89 -13.04 12.12
N THR A 88 9.78 -13.71 13.27
CA THR A 88 9.50 -15.15 13.32
C THR A 88 8.10 -15.48 12.79
N LEU A 89 7.08 -14.67 13.11
CA LEU A 89 5.72 -14.80 12.58
C LEU A 89 5.67 -14.65 11.06
N GLU A 90 6.32 -13.62 10.53
CA GLU A 90 6.45 -13.38 9.09
C GLU A 90 7.08 -14.60 8.42
N SER A 91 8.21 -15.08 8.94
CA SER A 91 8.92 -16.22 8.38
C SER A 91 8.09 -17.51 8.42
N CYS A 92 7.28 -17.73 9.46
CA CYS A 92 6.38 -18.88 9.53
C CYS A 92 5.24 -18.81 8.48
N LEU A 93 4.71 -17.61 8.21
CA LEU A 93 3.64 -17.38 7.25
C LEU A 93 4.14 -17.47 5.80
N SER A 94 5.30 -16.90 5.51
CA SER A 94 5.91 -16.90 4.18
C SER A 94 6.36 -18.30 3.72
N ASN A 95 6.57 -19.23 4.66
CA ASN A 95 7.01 -20.61 4.40
C ASN A 95 5.89 -21.66 4.41
N GLN A 96 4.62 -21.26 4.31
CA GLN A 96 3.49 -22.20 4.35
C GLN A 96 3.38 -23.06 3.07
N PRO A 97 3.07 -24.37 3.19
CA PRO A 97 2.69 -25.21 2.05
C PRO A 97 1.35 -24.74 1.46
N LYS A 98 1.21 -24.76 0.12
CA LYS A 98 0.03 -24.22 -0.59
C LYS A 98 -1.29 -24.97 -0.35
N ASP A 99 -1.27 -26.17 0.24
CA ASP A 99 -2.40 -27.11 0.23
C ASP A 99 -3.02 -27.43 1.61
N ILE A 100 -2.89 -26.56 2.60
CA ILE A 100 -3.35 -26.86 3.98
C ILE A 100 -4.28 -25.75 4.46
N THR A 101 -5.56 -25.80 4.08
CA THR A 101 -6.60 -24.99 4.74
C THR A 101 -7.33 -25.88 5.76
N ARG A 102 -6.99 -25.75 7.05
CA ARG A 102 -7.72 -26.41 8.15
C ARG A 102 -8.54 -25.39 8.94
N PHE A 103 -9.76 -25.74 9.34
CA PHE A 103 -10.69 -24.84 10.05
C PHE A 103 -10.11 -24.23 11.35
N ASP A 104 -9.28 -24.95 12.10
CA ASP A 104 -8.62 -24.44 13.32
C ASP A 104 -7.67 -23.25 13.06
N GLU A 105 -7.23 -23.07 11.82
CA GLU A 105 -6.32 -22.00 11.42
C GLU A 105 -7.06 -20.67 11.30
N ALA A 106 -8.35 -20.69 10.93
CA ALA A 106 -9.15 -19.49 10.73
C ALA A 106 -9.32 -18.65 12.02
N MET A 107 -9.46 -19.31 13.17
CA MET A 107 -9.56 -18.61 14.47
C MET A 107 -8.22 -17.97 14.87
N ASN A 108 -7.13 -18.71 14.72
CA ASN A 108 -5.79 -18.20 15.03
C ASN A 108 -5.39 -17.05 14.10
N VAL A 109 -5.78 -17.10 12.82
CA VAL A 109 -5.59 -16.01 11.86
C VAL A 109 -6.35 -14.75 12.29
N LYS A 110 -7.60 -14.88 12.76
CA LYS A 110 -8.37 -13.72 13.27
C LYS A 110 -7.72 -13.10 14.50
N LEU A 111 -7.24 -13.93 15.44
CA LEU A 111 -6.53 -13.45 16.62
C LEU A 111 -5.22 -12.75 16.24
N LEU A 112 -4.43 -13.35 15.36
CA LEU A 112 -3.19 -12.73 14.87
C LEU A 112 -3.48 -11.40 14.17
N LEU A 113 -4.48 -11.36 13.27
CA LEU A 113 -4.85 -10.14 12.56
C LEU A 113 -5.19 -9.00 13.54
N ARG A 114 -5.94 -9.30 14.61
CA ARG A 114 -6.26 -8.32 15.66
C ARG A 114 -5.00 -7.78 16.34
N GLU A 115 -4.03 -8.62 16.66
CA GLU A 115 -2.78 -8.17 17.28
C GLU A 115 -1.93 -7.35 16.29
N ILE A 116 -1.87 -7.74 15.02
CA ILE A 116 -1.09 -7.01 14.00
C ILE A 116 -1.65 -5.62 13.73
N CYS A 117 -2.98 -5.43 13.76
CA CYS A 117 -3.59 -4.11 13.60
C CYS A 117 -3.06 -3.08 14.62
N GLN A 118 -2.76 -3.49 15.85
CA GLN A 118 -2.25 -2.60 16.91
C GLN A 118 -0.90 -1.96 16.57
N PHE A 119 -0.09 -2.60 15.74
CA PHE A 119 1.22 -2.08 15.31
C PHE A 119 1.14 -1.19 14.07
N LEU A 120 0.04 -1.26 13.32
CA LEU A 120 -0.16 -0.46 12.10
C LEU A 120 -0.74 0.92 12.40
N ASP A 121 -1.51 1.03 13.49
CA ASP A 121 -2.25 2.21 13.95
C ASP A 121 -1.42 3.21 14.80
N VAL A 122 -0.09 3.09 14.83
CA VAL A 122 0.75 3.91 15.72
C VAL A 122 1.27 5.17 15.00
N PRO A 123 1.20 6.38 15.63
CA PRO A 123 1.72 7.62 15.07
C PRO A 123 3.22 7.59 14.73
N HIS A 124 3.62 8.38 13.72
CA HIS A 124 4.95 8.37 13.10
C HIS A 124 6.09 9.02 13.91
N ASP A 125 5.91 9.31 15.19
CA ASP A 125 6.83 10.18 15.95
C ASP A 125 8.05 9.47 16.53
N ASN A 126 8.10 8.13 16.51
CA ASN A 126 9.20 7.34 17.08
C ASN A 126 9.83 6.38 16.04
N PRO A 127 11.16 6.45 15.77
CA PRO A 127 11.81 5.58 14.80
C PRO A 127 11.70 4.08 15.14
N ASN A 128 11.62 3.72 16.43
CA ASN A 128 11.38 2.35 16.86
C ASN A 128 10.01 1.84 16.40
N VAL A 129 8.99 2.70 16.45
CA VAL A 129 7.63 2.38 15.99
C VAL A 129 7.61 2.09 14.48
N LEU A 130 8.44 2.78 13.69
CA LEU A 130 8.51 2.56 12.24
C LEU A 130 9.01 1.15 11.89
N GLN A 131 10.02 0.64 12.58
CA GLN A 131 10.53 -0.72 12.35
C GLN A 131 9.48 -1.78 12.72
N LEU A 132 8.77 -1.61 13.85
CA LEU A 132 7.67 -2.50 14.23
C LEU A 132 6.54 -2.47 13.21
N LYS A 133 6.13 -1.28 12.75
CA LYS A 133 5.12 -1.11 11.70
C LYS A 133 5.54 -1.80 10.40
N ASN A 134 6.80 -1.69 10.01
CA ASN A 134 7.33 -2.36 8.82
C ASN A 134 7.27 -3.89 8.94
N LEU A 135 7.67 -4.46 10.09
CA LEU A 135 7.56 -5.90 10.31
C LEU A 135 6.09 -6.36 10.39
N ALA A 136 5.23 -5.62 11.09
CA ALA A 136 3.79 -5.90 11.14
C ALA A 136 3.15 -5.87 9.75
N SER A 137 3.55 -4.93 8.89
CA SER A 137 3.13 -4.89 7.49
C SER A 137 3.57 -6.13 6.72
N LYS A 138 4.79 -6.64 6.94
CA LYS A 138 5.26 -7.88 6.30
C LYS A 138 4.50 -9.11 6.80
N VAL A 139 4.21 -9.18 8.11
CA VAL A 139 3.35 -10.23 8.68
C VAL A 139 1.96 -10.19 8.04
N LEU A 140 1.35 -9.01 7.92
CA LEU A 140 0.03 -8.85 7.29
C LEU A 140 0.06 -9.24 5.80
N PHE A 141 1.12 -8.86 5.08
CA PHE A 141 1.31 -9.25 3.68
C PHE A 141 1.37 -10.78 3.54
N ALA A 142 2.22 -11.45 4.32
CA ALA A 142 2.35 -12.91 4.32
C ALA A 142 1.05 -13.62 4.79
N LEU A 143 0.33 -13.03 5.74
CA LEU A 143 -0.97 -13.51 6.21
C LEU A 143 -2.01 -13.44 5.09
N SER A 144 -2.09 -12.31 4.38
CA SER A 144 -3.04 -12.10 3.30
C SER A 144 -2.73 -12.92 2.05
N LEU A 145 -1.47 -13.29 1.81
CA LEU A 145 -1.09 -14.20 0.74
C LEU A 145 -1.81 -15.55 0.87
N ASN A 146 -1.79 -16.12 2.08
CA ASN A 146 -2.32 -17.45 2.39
C ASN A 146 -3.79 -17.43 2.87
N PHE A 147 -4.21 -16.38 3.56
CA PHE A 147 -5.52 -16.26 4.21
C PHE A 147 -6.28 -15.00 3.78
N PHE A 148 -6.23 -14.69 2.48
CA PHE A 148 -6.83 -13.48 1.90
C PHE A 148 -8.26 -13.24 2.38
N ASN A 149 -9.12 -14.27 2.36
CA ASN A 149 -10.53 -14.10 2.72
C ASN A 149 -10.71 -13.62 4.18
N ALA A 150 -9.86 -14.04 5.12
CA ALA A 150 -9.96 -13.60 6.50
C ALA A 150 -9.63 -12.10 6.63
N VAL A 151 -8.55 -11.66 5.98
CA VAL A 151 -8.12 -10.25 5.98
C VAL A 151 -9.13 -9.38 5.20
N PHE A 152 -9.57 -9.86 4.03
CA PHE A 152 -10.58 -9.19 3.21
C PHE A 152 -11.92 -9.04 3.95
N SER A 153 -12.37 -10.07 4.70
CA SER A 153 -13.57 -9.98 5.52
C SER A 153 -13.45 -8.92 6.62
N ARG A 154 -12.27 -8.73 7.22
CA ARG A 154 -12.02 -7.65 8.20
C ARG A 154 -12.17 -6.28 7.55
N ILE A 155 -11.57 -6.07 6.38
CA ILE A 155 -11.66 -4.82 5.62
C ILE A 155 -13.11 -4.53 5.20
N SER A 156 -13.80 -5.52 4.61
CA SER A 156 -15.19 -5.38 4.17
C SER A 156 -16.13 -5.10 5.35
N ALA A 157 -15.95 -5.77 6.49
CA ALA A 157 -16.71 -5.49 7.72
C ALA A 157 -16.49 -4.04 8.19
N ARG A 158 -15.24 -3.55 8.19
CA ARG A 158 -14.96 -2.16 8.56
C ARG A 158 -15.62 -1.16 7.62
N LEU A 159 -15.53 -1.37 6.31
CA LEU A 159 -16.20 -0.51 5.33
C LEU A 159 -17.72 -0.51 5.52
N GLN A 160 -18.30 -1.67 5.87
CA GLN A 160 -19.72 -1.77 6.19
C GLN A 160 -20.08 -1.01 7.48
N GLU A 161 -19.30 -1.16 8.55
CA GLU A 161 -19.50 -0.42 9.80
C GLU A 161 -19.47 1.10 9.55
N LEU A 162 -18.45 1.57 8.84
CA LEU A 162 -18.27 2.99 8.53
C LEU A 162 -19.36 3.56 7.61
N SER A 163 -19.96 2.73 6.74
CA SER A 163 -21.08 3.15 5.89
C SER A 163 -22.37 3.45 6.66
N ALA A 164 -22.52 2.91 7.87
CA ALA A 164 -23.64 3.14 8.76
C ALA A 164 -23.26 3.97 10.00
N CYS A 165 -22.02 4.46 10.06
CA CYS A 165 -21.47 5.12 11.23
C CYS A 165 -21.88 6.60 11.30
N ASN A 166 -22.50 6.97 12.42
CA ASN A 166 -22.91 8.35 12.68
C ASN A 166 -21.89 9.14 13.52
N GLU A 167 -20.85 8.50 14.07
CA GLU A 167 -19.83 9.16 14.92
C GLU A 167 -19.12 10.29 14.17
N GLU A 168 -18.84 11.40 14.86
CA GLU A 168 -18.24 12.60 14.26
C GLU A 168 -16.80 12.34 13.78
N ASN A 169 -16.02 11.60 14.58
CA ASN A 169 -14.63 11.24 14.29
C ASN A 169 -14.42 9.71 14.37
N PRO A 170 -14.92 8.94 13.39
CA PRO A 170 -14.76 7.50 13.40
C PRO A 170 -13.32 7.11 13.03
N ASP A 171 -12.87 6.00 13.60
CA ASP A 171 -11.56 5.42 13.34
C ASP A 171 -11.48 4.80 11.92
N TYR A 172 -10.44 5.14 11.16
CA TYR A 172 -10.24 4.68 9.78
C TYR A 172 -9.06 3.69 9.63
N SER A 173 -8.38 3.31 10.71
CA SER A 173 -7.11 2.60 10.64
C SER A 173 -7.22 1.22 9.98
N ASP A 174 -8.34 0.53 10.15
CA ASP A 174 -8.59 -0.74 9.46
C ASP A 174 -8.78 -0.61 7.93
N ILE A 175 -9.08 0.60 7.40
CA ILE A 175 -9.05 0.85 5.95
C ILE A 175 -7.60 0.77 5.45
N GLU A 176 -6.64 1.24 6.23
CA GLU A 176 -5.22 1.22 5.87
C GLU A 176 -4.65 -0.21 5.78
N LEU A 177 -5.37 -1.24 6.25
CA LEU A 177 -4.96 -2.63 5.97
C LEU A 177 -4.83 -2.90 4.47
N ILE A 178 -5.63 -2.22 3.64
CA ILE A 178 -5.61 -2.34 2.17
C ILE A 178 -4.21 -2.07 1.58
N GLN A 179 -3.44 -1.15 2.13
CA GLN A 179 -2.09 -0.84 1.61
C GLN A 179 -1.01 -1.84 2.07
N HIS A 180 -1.37 -2.84 2.88
CA HIS A 180 -0.41 -3.82 3.44
C HIS A 180 -0.67 -5.26 2.99
N ILE A 181 -1.74 -5.51 2.22
CA ILE A 181 -2.11 -6.85 1.78
C ILE A 181 -1.47 -7.22 0.43
N ASN A 182 -1.21 -8.51 0.26
CA ASN A 182 -0.86 -9.14 -1.01
C ASN A 182 -2.12 -9.35 -1.84
N VAL A 183 -2.16 -8.69 -2.99
CA VAL A 183 -3.25 -8.80 -3.97
C VAL A 183 -2.66 -9.17 -5.33
N ASP A 184 -3.16 -10.25 -5.93
CA ASP A 184 -3.06 -10.53 -7.37
C ASP A 184 -4.16 -9.78 -8.13
N VAL A 185 -4.21 -9.89 -9.46
CA VAL A 185 -5.21 -9.19 -10.30
C VAL A 185 -6.66 -9.53 -9.93
N PHE A 186 -6.94 -10.77 -9.49
CA PHE A 186 -8.29 -11.19 -9.11
C PHE A 186 -8.69 -10.62 -7.75
N ARG A 187 -7.77 -10.66 -6.77
CA ARG A 187 -7.95 -10.08 -5.44
C ARG A 187 -8.06 -8.56 -5.51
N LEU A 188 -7.29 -7.90 -6.37
CA LEU A 188 -7.40 -6.47 -6.65
C LEU A 188 -8.77 -6.12 -7.24
N THR A 189 -9.23 -6.86 -8.25
CA THR A 189 -10.57 -6.68 -8.84
C THR A 189 -11.68 -6.85 -7.79
N LYS A 190 -11.56 -7.87 -6.94
CA LYS A 190 -12.50 -8.10 -5.81
C LYS A 190 -12.47 -6.96 -4.79
N LEU A 191 -11.29 -6.44 -4.46
CA LEU A 191 -11.11 -5.30 -3.57
C LEU A 191 -11.74 -4.03 -4.13
N LEU A 192 -11.47 -3.70 -5.39
CA LEU A 192 -12.05 -2.53 -6.07
C LEU A 192 -13.58 -2.65 -6.13
N SER A 193 -14.09 -3.83 -6.48
CA SER A 193 -15.54 -4.11 -6.49
C SER A 193 -16.20 -3.84 -5.13
N GLU A 194 -15.56 -4.26 -4.03
CA GLU A 194 -16.09 -4.04 -2.69
C GLU A 194 -16.01 -2.57 -2.27
N ALA A 195 -14.89 -1.91 -2.56
CA ALA A 195 -14.74 -0.49 -2.32
C ALA A 195 -15.82 0.33 -3.03
N ILE A 196 -16.07 0.06 -4.32
CA ILE A 196 -17.11 0.74 -5.13
C ILE A 196 -18.50 0.64 -4.49
N LYS A 197 -18.89 -0.56 -4.00
CA LYS A 197 -20.19 -0.77 -3.36
C LYS A 197 -20.40 0.06 -2.10
N LYS A 198 -19.33 0.38 -1.38
CA LYS A 198 -19.39 1.08 -0.09
C LYS A 198 -19.06 2.57 -0.21
N LEU A 199 -18.26 2.97 -1.19
CA LEU A 199 -17.67 4.31 -1.26
C LEU A 199 -18.73 5.41 -1.23
N LEU A 200 -19.83 5.27 -1.97
CA LEU A 200 -20.92 6.27 -1.98
C LEU A 200 -21.64 6.44 -0.63
N LEU A 201 -21.52 5.47 0.28
CA LEU A 201 -22.13 5.48 1.61
C LEU A 201 -21.20 6.04 2.69
N LEU A 202 -19.90 6.18 2.40
CA LEU A 202 -18.90 6.63 3.35
C LEU A 202 -18.86 8.15 3.49
N LYS A 203 -18.41 8.63 4.65
CA LYS A 203 -18.11 10.05 4.89
C LYS A 203 -16.90 10.51 4.07
N LYS A 204 -16.82 11.81 3.78
CA LYS A 204 -15.73 12.42 2.97
C LYS A 204 -14.33 12.13 3.51
N SER A 205 -14.16 12.11 4.83
CA SER A 205 -12.89 11.76 5.49
C SER A 205 -12.46 10.32 5.21
N ALA A 206 -13.41 9.37 5.27
CA ALA A 206 -13.16 7.97 4.93
C ALA A 206 -12.81 7.79 3.45
N HIS A 207 -13.36 8.62 2.54
CA HIS A 207 -12.96 8.60 1.13
C HIS A 207 -11.47 8.85 0.98
N VAL A 208 -10.91 9.85 1.68
CA VAL A 208 -9.49 10.20 1.55
C VAL A 208 -8.59 9.03 1.93
N VAL A 209 -8.86 8.38 3.06
CA VAL A 209 -8.09 7.22 3.54
C VAL A 209 -8.24 6.03 2.60
N LEU A 210 -9.46 5.76 2.14
CA LEU A 210 -9.73 4.65 1.21
C LEU A 210 -9.04 4.86 -0.14
N MET A 211 -9.11 6.07 -0.71
CA MET A 211 -8.45 6.38 -1.98
C MET A 211 -6.93 6.23 -1.90
N ALA A 212 -6.31 6.76 -0.84
CA ALA A 212 -4.88 6.61 -0.61
C ALA A 212 -4.49 5.13 -0.47
N SER A 213 -5.29 4.36 0.26
CA SER A 213 -5.02 2.93 0.48
C SER A 213 -5.18 2.11 -0.80
N LEU A 214 -6.22 2.38 -1.61
CA LEU A 214 -6.42 1.72 -2.91
C LEU A 214 -5.28 2.04 -3.89
N GLU A 215 -4.83 3.29 -3.93
CA GLU A 215 -3.69 3.68 -4.77
C GLU A 215 -2.43 2.90 -4.39
N LYS A 216 -2.15 2.78 -3.09
CA LYS A 216 -1.03 1.98 -2.57
C LYS A 216 -1.17 0.50 -2.90
N ALA A 217 -2.37 -0.07 -2.80
CA ALA A 217 -2.63 -1.46 -3.17
C ALA A 217 -2.35 -1.73 -4.66
N ILE A 218 -2.71 -0.79 -5.55
CA ILE A 218 -2.40 -0.88 -6.99
C ILE A 218 -0.88 -0.88 -7.20
N TRP A 219 -0.15 0.04 -6.57
CA TRP A 219 1.31 0.09 -6.66
C TRP A 219 1.96 -1.19 -6.15
N ASN A 220 1.54 -1.67 -4.98
CA ASN A 220 2.06 -2.90 -4.40
C ASN A 220 1.78 -4.12 -5.29
N TRP A 221 0.63 -4.19 -5.94
CA TRP A 221 0.32 -5.23 -6.93
C TRP A 221 1.30 -5.17 -8.11
N MET A 222 1.53 -3.98 -8.68
CA MET A 222 2.47 -3.80 -9.79
C MET A 222 3.92 -4.15 -9.39
N ASP A 223 4.32 -3.83 -8.17
CA ASP A 223 5.65 -4.15 -7.63
C ASP A 223 5.82 -5.66 -7.38
N THR A 224 4.77 -6.31 -6.85
CA THR A 224 4.81 -7.73 -6.49
C THR A 224 4.63 -8.64 -7.70
N TYR A 225 3.74 -8.26 -8.63
CA TYR A 225 3.33 -9.06 -9.79
C TYR A 225 3.43 -8.23 -11.09
N PRO A 226 4.62 -7.71 -11.46
CA PRO A 226 4.78 -6.85 -12.64
C PRO A 226 4.37 -7.54 -13.96
N GLN A 227 4.46 -8.87 -14.02
CA GLN A 227 4.03 -9.65 -15.17
C GLN A 227 2.51 -9.62 -15.36
N GLU A 228 1.72 -9.66 -14.27
CA GLU A 228 0.25 -9.55 -14.38
C GLU A 228 -0.15 -8.18 -14.93
N PHE A 229 0.54 -7.12 -14.51
CA PHE A 229 0.31 -5.78 -15.07
C PHE A 229 0.68 -5.73 -16.56
N ALA A 230 1.82 -6.28 -16.96
CA ALA A 230 2.22 -6.36 -18.37
C ALA A 230 1.22 -7.16 -19.22
N ASP A 231 0.64 -8.23 -18.64
CA ASP A 231 -0.41 -9.02 -19.28
C ASP A 231 -1.71 -8.23 -19.42
N VAL A 232 -2.10 -7.42 -18.42
CA VAL A 232 -3.27 -6.52 -18.52
C VAL A 232 -3.12 -5.51 -19.65
N GLN A 233 -1.90 -5.00 -19.90
CA GLN A 233 -1.66 -4.08 -21.01
C GLN A 233 -1.88 -4.73 -22.38
N LYS A 234 -1.51 -6.01 -22.53
CA LYS A 234 -1.64 -6.76 -23.79
C LYS A 234 -3.02 -7.40 -23.97
N ASN A 235 -3.55 -7.96 -22.89
CA ASN A 235 -4.81 -8.70 -22.81
C ASN A 235 -5.70 -8.04 -21.75
N PRO A 236 -6.45 -6.99 -22.12
CA PRO A 236 -7.20 -6.20 -21.16
C PRO A 236 -8.22 -7.02 -20.38
N ASN A 237 -8.18 -6.93 -19.05
CA ASN A 237 -9.13 -7.59 -18.16
C ASN A 237 -10.43 -6.78 -18.06
N GLU A 238 -11.54 -7.32 -18.56
CA GLU A 238 -12.82 -6.60 -18.61
C GLU A 238 -13.44 -6.32 -17.24
N GLU A 239 -13.28 -7.22 -16.26
CA GLU A 239 -13.81 -7.03 -14.92
C GLU A 239 -13.05 -5.92 -14.18
N LEU A 240 -11.72 -5.96 -14.26
CA LEU A 240 -10.86 -4.90 -13.72
C LEU A 240 -11.18 -3.55 -14.38
N ALA A 241 -11.32 -3.51 -15.70
CA ALA A 241 -11.65 -2.29 -16.44
C ALA A 241 -13.03 -1.74 -16.03
N LYS A 242 -14.04 -2.59 -15.82
CA LYS A 242 -15.36 -2.18 -15.29
C LYS A 242 -15.24 -1.57 -13.90
N CYS A 243 -14.43 -2.17 -13.02
CA CYS A 243 -14.16 -1.60 -11.69
C CYS A 243 -13.46 -0.24 -11.80
N CYS A 244 -12.44 -0.12 -12.65
CA CYS A 244 -11.69 1.12 -12.84
C CYS A 244 -12.56 2.24 -13.38
N ASP A 245 -13.40 1.95 -14.38
CA ASP A 245 -14.35 2.90 -14.96
C ASP A 245 -15.37 3.38 -13.92
N SER A 246 -15.99 2.45 -13.19
CA SER A 246 -16.98 2.78 -12.14
C SER A 246 -16.35 3.60 -11.02
N LEU A 247 -15.16 3.23 -10.55
CA LEU A 247 -14.47 3.96 -9.50
C LEU A 247 -14.07 5.35 -10.00
N PHE A 248 -13.56 5.49 -11.22
CA PHE A 248 -13.22 6.79 -11.81
C PHE A 248 -14.43 7.74 -11.78
N ASP A 249 -15.60 7.26 -12.21
CA ASP A 249 -16.82 8.09 -12.27
C ASP A 249 -17.28 8.53 -10.88
N ILE A 250 -17.13 7.68 -9.85
CA ILE A 250 -17.39 8.06 -8.46
C ILE A 250 -16.39 9.12 -7.98
N LEU A 251 -15.10 8.97 -8.29
CA LEU A 251 -14.05 9.94 -7.93
C LEU A 251 -14.27 11.30 -8.60
N ASP A 252 -14.72 11.29 -9.85
CA ASP A 252 -15.05 12.51 -10.60
C ASP A 252 -16.24 13.25 -9.96
N SER A 253 -17.30 12.52 -9.61
CA SER A 253 -18.44 13.07 -8.86
C SER A 253 -18.04 13.62 -7.49
N PHE A 254 -17.17 12.90 -6.76
CA PHE A 254 -16.61 13.38 -5.49
C PHE A 254 -15.84 14.70 -5.68
N ALA A 255 -15.01 14.80 -6.71
CA ALA A 255 -14.25 16.01 -7.06
C ALA A 255 -15.12 17.19 -7.49
N GLU A 256 -16.26 16.94 -8.14
CA GLU A 256 -17.26 17.97 -8.47
C GLU A 256 -17.95 18.49 -7.21
N SER A 257 -18.31 17.61 -6.28
CA SER A 257 -18.93 17.96 -5.00
C SER A 257 -17.98 18.71 -4.04
N ASN A 258 -16.68 18.55 -4.22
CA ASN A 258 -15.63 19.18 -3.42
C ASN A 258 -14.52 19.74 -4.33
N LYS A 259 -14.71 20.97 -4.81
CA LYS A 259 -13.75 21.64 -5.71
C LYS A 259 -12.30 21.64 -5.19
N LYS A 260 -12.09 21.68 -3.86
CA LYS A 260 -10.77 21.61 -3.22
C LYS A 260 -10.17 20.20 -3.19
N GLY A 261 -10.99 19.16 -3.29
CA GLY A 261 -10.60 17.74 -3.31
C GLY A 261 -10.30 17.19 -4.70
N ARG A 262 -10.58 17.95 -5.77
CA ARG A 262 -10.24 17.56 -7.15
C ARG A 262 -8.76 17.20 -7.33
N PRO A 263 -7.78 18.00 -6.85
CA PRO A 263 -6.37 17.64 -6.99
C PRO A 263 -5.99 16.35 -6.22
N THR A 264 -6.72 16.01 -5.15
CA THR A 264 -6.44 14.84 -4.31
C THR A 264 -6.78 13.51 -5.01
N VAL A 265 -7.74 13.50 -5.93
CA VAL A 265 -8.16 12.25 -6.61
C VAL A 265 -7.35 11.93 -7.87
N TRP A 266 -6.62 12.91 -8.42
CA TRP A 266 -5.90 12.77 -9.68
C TRP A 266 -4.86 11.64 -9.70
N PRO A 267 -4.05 11.43 -8.65
CA PRO A 267 -3.12 10.31 -8.58
C PRO A 267 -3.80 8.94 -8.74
N LEU A 268 -4.95 8.71 -8.11
CA LEU A 268 -5.69 7.46 -8.26
C LEU A 268 -6.36 7.38 -9.65
N GLN A 269 -6.97 8.48 -10.12
CA GLN A 269 -7.64 8.53 -11.42
C GLN A 269 -6.70 8.16 -12.59
N ILE A 270 -5.45 8.62 -12.59
CA ILE A 270 -4.50 8.23 -13.64
C ILE A 270 -4.13 6.74 -13.57
N MET A 271 -3.98 6.18 -12.37
CA MET A 271 -3.72 4.75 -12.20
C MET A 271 -4.89 3.93 -12.75
N LEU A 272 -6.15 4.31 -12.47
CA LEU A 272 -7.33 3.61 -12.98
C LEU A 272 -7.40 3.62 -14.52
N LEU A 273 -6.98 4.71 -15.17
CA LEU A 273 -6.89 4.77 -16.63
C LEU A 273 -5.78 3.86 -17.18
N ILE A 274 -4.62 3.81 -16.53
CA ILE A 274 -3.51 2.93 -16.92
C ILE A 274 -3.91 1.45 -16.79
N LEU A 275 -4.73 1.10 -15.79
CA LEU A 275 -5.32 -0.24 -15.64
C LEU A 275 -6.41 -0.57 -16.68
N SER A 276 -6.84 0.42 -17.47
CA SER A 276 -7.90 0.31 -18.48
C SER A 276 -7.36 0.69 -19.87
N PRO A 277 -6.43 -0.09 -20.45
CA PRO A 277 -5.66 0.31 -21.65
C PRO A 277 -6.54 0.66 -22.85
N LYS A 278 -7.67 -0.05 -23.08
CA LYS A 278 -8.62 0.27 -24.17
C LYS A 278 -9.27 1.66 -24.01
N VAL A 279 -9.61 2.03 -22.78
CA VAL A 279 -10.19 3.35 -22.48
C VAL A 279 -9.13 4.43 -22.64
N LEU A 280 -7.91 4.18 -22.15
CA LEU A 280 -6.78 5.09 -22.32
C LEU A 280 -6.44 5.30 -23.80
N GLU A 281 -6.43 4.23 -24.59
CA GLU A 281 -6.18 4.28 -26.04
C GLU A 281 -7.20 5.15 -26.77
N GLU A 282 -8.48 4.96 -26.48
CA GLU A 282 -9.55 5.78 -27.07
C GLU A 282 -9.39 7.27 -26.72
N ILE A 283 -9.06 7.58 -25.47
CA ILE A 283 -8.87 8.97 -25.01
C ILE A 283 -7.64 9.61 -25.68
N VAL A 284 -6.52 8.90 -25.73
CA VAL A 284 -5.26 9.41 -26.30
C VAL A 284 -5.38 9.58 -27.82
N ASN A 285 -6.00 8.62 -28.52
CA ASN A 285 -6.19 8.70 -29.96
C ASN A 285 -7.16 9.83 -30.37
N ALA A 286 -8.07 10.25 -29.47
CA ALA A 286 -8.95 11.38 -29.70
C ALA A 286 -8.20 12.71 -29.88
N ASP A 287 -7.00 12.85 -29.30
CA ASP A 287 -6.15 14.03 -29.52
C ASP A 287 -5.62 14.09 -30.98
N SER A 288 -5.60 12.95 -31.68
CA SER A 288 -5.25 12.86 -33.10
C SER A 288 -6.48 12.91 -34.04
N GLY A 289 -7.66 13.27 -33.51
CA GLY A 289 -8.90 13.40 -34.27
C GLY A 289 -9.75 12.12 -34.37
N ALA A 290 -9.39 11.05 -33.66
CA ALA A 290 -10.23 9.86 -33.58
C ALA A 290 -11.53 10.14 -32.78
N PRO A 291 -12.64 9.44 -33.07
CA PRO A 291 -13.85 9.54 -32.27
C PRO A 291 -13.60 9.15 -30.80
N CYS A 292 -14.17 9.91 -29.87
CA CYS A 292 -14.18 9.59 -28.44
C CYS A 292 -15.63 9.40 -27.98
N SER A 293 -15.91 8.29 -27.31
CA SER A 293 -17.22 7.97 -26.75
C SER A 293 -17.64 9.05 -25.75
N PRO A 294 -18.91 9.49 -25.77
CA PRO A 294 -19.43 10.43 -24.78
C PRO A 294 -19.18 9.98 -23.33
N ARG A 295 -19.19 8.67 -23.06
CA ARG A 295 -18.88 8.09 -21.74
C ARG A 295 -17.46 8.40 -21.27
N HIS A 296 -16.50 8.55 -22.19
CA HIS A 296 -15.10 8.82 -21.89
C HIS A 296 -14.76 10.32 -21.90
N SER A 297 -15.72 11.20 -22.21
CA SER A 297 -15.50 12.65 -22.28
C SER A 297 -14.96 13.25 -20.97
N LYS A 298 -15.52 12.84 -19.82
CA LYS A 298 -15.01 13.28 -18.50
C LYS A 298 -13.58 12.80 -18.23
N LYS A 299 -13.26 11.57 -18.63
CA LYS A 299 -11.91 10.98 -18.51
C LYS A 299 -10.90 11.71 -19.39
N LYS A 300 -11.29 12.09 -20.61
CA LYS A 300 -10.50 12.98 -21.49
C LYS A 300 -10.28 14.36 -20.87
N GLN A 301 -11.34 14.99 -20.36
CA GLN A 301 -11.25 16.30 -19.71
C GLN A 301 -10.32 16.29 -18.49
N PHE A 302 -10.30 15.19 -17.74
CA PHE A 302 -9.33 14.96 -16.67
C PHE A 302 -7.89 14.99 -17.20
N ILE A 303 -7.57 14.21 -18.24
CA ILE A 303 -6.23 14.22 -18.86
C ILE A 303 -5.87 15.63 -19.35
N ASP A 304 -6.78 16.33 -20.03
CA ASP A 304 -6.58 17.70 -20.53
C ASP A 304 -6.34 18.71 -19.39
N SER A 305 -6.93 18.46 -18.22
CA SER A 305 -6.71 19.26 -17.01
C SER A 305 -5.34 19.01 -16.40
N VAL A 306 -4.89 17.75 -16.34
CA VAL A 306 -3.56 17.38 -15.86
C VAL A 306 -2.48 17.97 -16.77
N LYS A 307 -2.62 17.82 -18.10
CA LYS A 307 -1.70 18.40 -19.10
C LYS A 307 -1.57 19.93 -18.95
N ARG A 308 -2.69 20.65 -18.80
CA ARG A 308 -2.64 22.11 -18.56
C ARG A 308 -2.00 22.50 -17.24
N ALA A 309 -2.23 21.74 -16.18
CA ALA A 309 -1.77 22.07 -14.84
C ALA A 309 -0.26 21.85 -14.64
N VAL A 310 0.35 20.91 -15.40
CA VAL A 310 1.81 20.73 -15.43
C VAL A 310 2.51 21.75 -16.35
N GLY A 311 1.80 22.29 -17.35
CA GLY A 311 2.34 23.26 -18.29
C GLY A 311 2.71 24.63 -17.67
N PRO A 312 3.45 25.47 -18.42
CA PRO A 312 4.07 26.70 -17.92
C PRO A 312 3.06 27.79 -17.50
N HIS A 313 1.81 27.71 -17.96
CA HIS A 313 0.77 28.71 -17.73
C HIS A 313 -0.24 28.31 -16.63
N SER A 314 0.09 27.33 -15.79
CA SER A 314 -0.80 26.97 -14.69
C SER A 314 -0.92 28.09 -13.65
N THR A 315 -2.16 28.44 -13.30
CA THR A 315 -2.49 29.53 -12.37
C THR A 315 -2.75 29.02 -10.94
N SER A 316 -2.95 27.71 -10.75
CA SER A 316 -3.28 27.12 -9.47
C SER A 316 -2.12 26.28 -8.95
N LYS A 317 -1.47 26.76 -7.87
CA LYS A 317 -0.37 26.04 -7.21
C LYS A 317 -0.80 24.62 -6.81
N GLN A 318 -1.97 24.47 -6.19
CA GLN A 318 -2.49 23.18 -5.75
C GLN A 318 -2.71 22.19 -6.92
N GLN A 319 -3.21 22.68 -8.05
CA GLN A 319 -3.39 21.83 -9.24
C GLN A 319 -2.04 21.46 -9.87
N THR A 320 -1.08 22.38 -9.92
CA THR A 320 0.27 22.08 -10.40
C THR A 320 0.98 21.05 -9.53
N GLU A 321 0.87 21.18 -8.20
CA GLU A 321 1.42 20.22 -7.24
C GLU A 321 0.80 18.82 -7.44
N ALA A 322 -0.52 18.73 -7.61
CA ALA A 322 -1.18 17.46 -7.89
C ALA A 322 -0.84 16.91 -9.28
N ALA A 323 -0.81 17.75 -10.31
CA ALA A 323 -0.42 17.34 -11.66
C ALA A 323 0.99 16.78 -11.69
N ALA A 324 1.94 17.39 -10.97
CA ALA A 324 3.30 16.87 -10.84
C ALA A 324 3.28 15.44 -10.28
N VAL A 325 2.57 15.21 -9.17
CA VAL A 325 2.43 13.87 -8.57
C VAL A 325 1.79 12.86 -9.54
N THR A 326 0.71 13.26 -10.21
CA THR A 326 -0.02 12.44 -11.19
C THR A 326 0.86 12.08 -12.39
N CYS A 327 1.59 13.04 -12.96
CA CYS A 327 2.46 12.81 -14.10
C CYS A 327 3.68 11.96 -13.75
N VAL A 328 4.27 12.11 -12.55
CA VAL A 328 5.35 11.22 -12.08
C VAL A 328 4.85 9.79 -11.97
N LYS A 329 3.64 9.59 -11.42
CA LYS A 329 3.00 8.26 -11.33
C LYS A 329 2.75 7.64 -12.70
N LEU A 330 2.25 8.42 -13.66
CA LEU A 330 2.12 7.99 -15.05
C LEU A 330 3.49 7.56 -15.63
N CYS A 331 4.53 8.39 -15.47
CA CYS A 331 5.87 8.06 -15.96
C CYS A 331 6.39 6.77 -15.31
N LYS A 332 6.27 6.64 -13.99
CA LYS A 332 6.70 5.45 -13.25
C LYS A 332 5.96 4.20 -13.67
N ALA A 333 4.63 4.27 -13.80
CA ALA A 333 3.80 3.15 -14.22
C ALA A 333 4.18 2.67 -15.64
N SER A 334 4.52 3.59 -16.54
CA SER A 334 4.98 3.23 -17.90
C SER A 334 6.28 2.41 -17.89
N THR A 335 7.09 2.47 -16.82
CA THR A 335 8.32 1.65 -16.71
C THR A 335 8.05 0.17 -16.43
N TYR A 336 6.81 -0.19 -16.10
CA TYR A 336 6.36 -1.58 -15.94
C TYR A 336 5.82 -2.16 -17.25
N ILE A 337 5.70 -1.34 -18.30
CA ILE A 337 5.31 -1.76 -19.65
C ILE A 337 6.56 -2.14 -20.42
N ASN A 338 6.50 -3.23 -21.20
CA ASN A 338 7.62 -3.66 -22.01
C ASN A 338 7.96 -2.58 -23.06
N ILE A 339 9.21 -2.08 -23.04
CA ILE A 339 9.72 -1.08 -23.99
C ILE A 339 9.62 -1.51 -25.46
N GLN A 340 9.52 -2.81 -25.73
CA GLN A 340 9.33 -3.35 -27.08
C GLN A 340 7.91 -3.13 -27.60
N ASP A 341 6.93 -2.87 -26.73
CA ASP A 341 5.59 -2.43 -27.10
C ASP A 341 5.58 -0.91 -27.29
N SER A 342 6.37 -0.42 -28.25
CA SER A 342 6.51 1.02 -28.52
C SER A 342 5.20 1.67 -28.99
N SER A 343 4.24 0.86 -29.44
CA SER A 343 2.87 1.28 -29.79
C SER A 343 1.97 1.55 -28.59
N ASN A 344 2.37 1.17 -27.38
CA ASN A 344 1.53 1.34 -26.21
C ASN A 344 1.21 2.82 -25.97
N VAL A 345 -0.08 3.14 -25.93
CA VAL A 345 -0.58 4.52 -25.78
C VAL A 345 -0.16 5.21 -24.48
N ALA A 346 0.20 4.45 -23.44
CA ALA A 346 0.76 5.02 -22.22
C ALA A 346 2.07 5.79 -22.51
N PHE A 347 2.91 5.30 -23.43
CA PHE A 347 4.13 6.00 -23.83
C PHE A 347 3.82 7.30 -24.57
N VAL A 348 2.81 7.31 -25.44
CA VAL A 348 2.35 8.53 -26.13
C VAL A 348 1.88 9.57 -25.11
N LEU A 349 1.10 9.16 -24.11
CA LEU A 349 0.66 10.06 -23.05
C LEU A 349 1.84 10.59 -22.23
N VAL A 350 2.81 9.74 -21.86
CA VAL A 350 4.05 10.16 -21.18
C VAL A 350 4.79 11.21 -22.00
N GLN A 351 4.97 10.99 -23.31
CA GLN A 351 5.66 11.96 -24.17
C GLN A 351 4.97 13.33 -24.20
N SER A 352 3.64 13.36 -24.05
CA SER A 352 2.88 14.62 -24.04
C SER A 352 3.06 15.46 -22.77
N VAL A 353 3.59 14.90 -21.68
CA VAL A 353 3.73 15.61 -20.38
C VAL A 353 5.17 15.66 -19.85
N ILE A 354 6.07 14.78 -20.32
CA ILE A 354 7.38 14.58 -19.69
C ILE A 354 8.27 15.81 -19.74
N ASN A 355 8.22 16.61 -20.81
CA ASN A 355 9.04 17.81 -20.95
C ASN A 355 8.59 18.90 -19.97
N ASP A 356 7.29 19.17 -19.90
CA ASP A 356 6.72 20.12 -18.94
C ASP A 356 6.95 19.66 -17.50
N LEU A 357 6.82 18.35 -17.23
CA LEU A 357 7.10 17.78 -15.92
C LEU A 357 8.57 17.97 -15.51
N LYS A 358 9.52 17.70 -16.42
CA LYS A 358 10.95 17.93 -16.16
C LYS A 358 11.22 19.42 -15.89
N ALA A 359 10.66 20.30 -16.70
CA ALA A 359 10.78 21.75 -16.54
C ALA A 359 10.12 22.28 -15.26
N LEU A 360 9.14 21.56 -14.71
CA LEU A 360 8.51 21.89 -13.44
C LEU A 360 9.32 21.38 -12.24
N LEU A 361 9.77 20.12 -12.25
CA LEU A 361 10.41 19.48 -11.11
C LEU A 361 11.89 19.86 -10.95
N PHE A 362 12.61 20.03 -12.05
CA PHE A 362 14.07 20.22 -12.05
C PHE A 362 14.50 21.63 -12.43
N ASN A 363 13.65 22.64 -12.20
CA ASN A 363 13.98 24.03 -12.48
C ASN A 363 14.84 24.64 -11.34
N PRO A 364 16.13 24.93 -11.57
CA PRO A 364 16.99 25.49 -10.52
C PRO A 364 16.59 26.93 -10.15
N SER A 365 15.97 27.67 -11.08
CA SER A 365 15.52 29.04 -10.84
C SER A 365 14.22 29.11 -10.04
N LYS A 366 13.40 28.05 -10.07
CA LYS A 366 12.16 27.94 -9.32
C LYS A 366 11.99 26.50 -8.80
N PRO A 367 12.65 26.15 -7.68
CA PRO A 367 12.59 24.81 -7.13
C PRO A 367 11.14 24.39 -6.81
N PHE A 368 10.78 23.17 -7.21
CA PHE A 368 9.48 22.61 -6.88
C PHE A 368 9.39 22.35 -5.37
N SER A 369 8.29 22.78 -4.74
CA SER A 369 8.01 22.48 -3.33
C SER A 369 6.52 22.54 -3.02
N ARG A 370 6.02 21.47 -2.39
CA ARG A 370 4.67 21.39 -1.80
C ARG A 370 4.60 21.94 -0.37
N GLY A 371 5.71 22.49 0.15
CA GLY A 371 5.82 23.04 1.50
C GLY A 371 6.68 22.18 2.42
N GLN A 372 6.96 22.69 3.62
CA GLN A 372 7.92 22.09 4.56
C GLN A 372 7.56 20.66 4.98
N ASN A 373 6.27 20.35 5.09
CA ASN A 373 5.80 19.01 5.47
C ASN A 373 6.00 17.95 4.38
N TYR A 374 6.40 18.34 3.16
CA TYR A 374 6.54 17.43 2.02
C TYR A 374 7.97 17.31 1.50
N ILE A 375 8.98 17.86 2.20
CA ILE A 375 10.36 17.90 1.70
C ILE A 375 10.87 16.51 1.28
N PHE A 376 10.71 15.48 2.12
CA PHE A 376 11.10 14.11 1.77
C PHE A 376 10.25 13.52 0.64
N HIS A 377 8.95 13.76 0.65
CA HIS A 377 8.05 13.32 -0.41
C HIS A 377 8.31 14.00 -1.76
N ASP A 378 8.79 15.24 -1.76
CA ASP A 378 9.21 15.98 -2.96
C ASP A 378 10.51 15.40 -3.52
N MET A 379 11.45 15.04 -2.65
CA MET A 379 12.67 14.32 -3.04
C MET A 379 12.35 12.95 -3.65
N ASP A 380 11.54 12.14 -2.99
CA ASP A 380 11.12 10.83 -3.53
C ASP A 380 10.41 10.99 -4.88
N LEU A 381 9.57 12.01 -5.03
CA LEU A 381 8.88 12.32 -6.27
C LEU A 381 9.85 12.66 -7.41
N MET A 382 10.87 13.48 -7.12
CA MET A 382 11.90 13.85 -8.08
C MET A 382 12.77 12.64 -8.46
N ILE A 383 13.12 11.78 -7.50
CA ILE A 383 13.86 10.53 -7.74
C ILE A 383 13.05 9.60 -8.64
N ASP A 384 11.77 9.38 -8.32
CA ASP A 384 10.86 8.57 -9.13
C ASP A 384 10.76 9.11 -10.57
N CYS A 385 10.64 10.44 -10.74
CA CYS A 385 10.62 11.07 -12.05
C CYS A 385 11.92 10.82 -12.82
N PHE A 386 13.06 11.05 -12.18
CA PHE A 386 14.38 10.90 -12.79
C PHE A 386 14.62 9.46 -13.27
N VAL A 387 14.38 8.48 -12.39
CA VAL A 387 14.51 7.05 -12.72
C VAL A 387 13.55 6.65 -13.84
N SER A 388 12.33 7.18 -13.83
CA SER A 388 11.34 6.90 -14.88
C SER A 388 11.77 7.45 -16.24
N CYS A 389 12.30 8.68 -16.28
CA CYS A 389 12.82 9.28 -17.51
C CYS A 389 13.92 8.43 -18.14
N PHE A 390 14.86 7.95 -17.32
CA PHE A 390 15.94 7.08 -17.76
C PHE A 390 15.42 5.75 -18.32
N ARG A 391 14.44 5.11 -17.66
CA ARG A 391 13.88 3.82 -18.10
C ARG A 391 13.03 3.92 -19.37
N VAL A 392 12.29 5.01 -19.55
CA VAL A 392 11.45 5.22 -20.75
C VAL A 392 12.29 5.57 -21.98
N LYS A 393 13.44 6.26 -21.80
CA LYS A 393 14.38 6.59 -22.89
C LYS A 393 15.82 6.28 -22.49
N PRO A 394 16.25 5.00 -22.46
CA PRO A 394 17.58 4.61 -21.99
C PRO A 394 18.74 5.11 -22.87
N HIS A 395 18.45 5.56 -24.10
CA HIS A 395 19.45 6.06 -25.05
C HIS A 395 19.45 7.58 -25.20
N ASN A 396 18.61 8.30 -24.45
CA ASN A 396 18.57 9.76 -24.51
C ASN A 396 19.46 10.33 -23.39
N ASN A 397 20.68 10.74 -23.75
CA ASN A 397 21.69 11.28 -22.83
C ASN A 397 21.45 12.75 -22.43
N GLU A 398 20.25 13.29 -22.68
CA GLU A 398 19.86 14.70 -22.44
C GLU A 398 18.88 14.87 -21.27
#